data_AF-A0A2D4IZE3-F1
#
_entry.id   AF-A0A2D4IZE3-F1
#
_cell.length_a   1.000
_cell.length_b   1.000
_cell.length_c   1.000
_cell.angle_alpha   90.00
_cell.angle_beta   90.00
_cell.angle_gamma   90.00
#
_symmetry.space_group_name_H-M   'P 1'
#
loop_
_entity.id
_entity.type
_entity.pdbx_description
1 polymer ?
#
loop_
_entity_poly.entity_id
_entity_poly.type
_entity_poly.pdbx_seq_one_letter_code
_entity_poly.pdbx_strand_id
1 'polypeptide(L)'
;DTGTQSRGHSSGSVLAQKALVRRPHGSFHASSVEDSRSQDPVVSGTDLPSGSSMAALDHLEIERQTLRKEKLSVRVISTIQAARRPATCRIYNATWKKFCQWCVKSKISPLTPSVSQILEFLQDGLDKGLSPNTLRRQVAALASV
;
A
#
# COMPACT_ATOMS: atom_id res chain seq x y z
N ASP A 1 -55.30 -14.70 49.22
CA ASP A 1 -53.86 -14.36 49.28
C ASP A 1 -53.08 -15.24 48.32
N THR A 2 -52.19 -14.81 47.44
CA THR A 2 -51.54 -13.55 47.03
C THR A 2 -50.86 -13.96 45.70
N GLY A 3 -50.93 -13.27 44.57
CA GLY A 3 -50.54 -11.88 44.38
C GLY A 3 -49.22 -11.81 43.59
N THR A 4 -49.33 -11.65 42.27
CA THR A 4 -48.51 -10.80 41.36
C THR A 4 -46.96 -10.88 41.29
N GLN A 5 -46.49 -11.14 40.06
CA GLN A 5 -45.42 -10.46 39.26
C GLN A 5 -44.08 -10.07 39.91
N SER A 6 -42.95 -10.41 39.27
CA SER A 6 -42.01 -9.39 38.77
C SER A 6 -40.93 -9.94 37.80
N ARG A 7 -41.01 -9.39 36.59
CA ARG A 7 -40.03 -9.12 35.54
C ARG A 7 -38.56 -9.04 35.98
N GLY A 8 -37.68 -9.82 35.35
CA GLY A 8 -36.24 -9.61 35.33
C GLY A 8 -35.70 -9.59 33.91
N HIS A 9 -35.56 -8.40 33.33
CA HIS A 9 -34.89 -8.19 32.04
C HIS A 9 -33.38 -8.33 32.23
N SER A 10 -32.74 -9.23 31.49
CA SER A 10 -31.29 -9.13 31.26
C SER A 10 -31.06 -8.13 30.12
N SER A 11 -31.16 -6.85 30.47
CA SER A 11 -30.63 -5.76 29.64
C SER A 11 -29.11 -5.81 29.66
N GLY A 12 -28.50 -5.79 28.47
CA GLY A 12 -27.06 -5.80 28.32
C GLY A 12 -26.39 -4.57 28.93
N SER A 13 -25.09 -4.69 29.14
CA SER A 13 -24.20 -3.53 29.02
C SER A 13 -22.85 -3.97 28.49
N VAL A 14 -22.58 -3.46 27.28
CA VAL A 14 -21.30 -3.41 26.61
C VAL A 14 -20.37 -2.51 27.43
N LEU A 15 -19.21 -3.05 27.82
CA LEU A 15 -18.10 -2.24 28.32
C LEU A 15 -16.86 -2.53 27.47
N ALA A 16 -16.67 -1.71 26.43
CA ALA A 16 -15.39 -1.59 25.73
C ALA A 16 -14.63 -0.42 26.35
N GLN A 17 -13.52 -0.70 27.03
CA GLN A 17 -12.66 0.36 27.59
C GLN A 17 -11.85 1.01 26.46
N LYS A 18 -11.94 2.34 26.35
CA LYS A 18 -11.22 3.15 25.38
C LYS A 18 -9.81 3.43 25.90
N ALA A 19 -8.81 2.75 25.33
CA ALA A 19 -7.41 3.12 25.53
C ALA A 19 -7.11 4.45 24.82
N LEU A 20 -6.94 5.53 25.59
CA LEU A 20 -6.47 6.82 25.09
C LEU A 20 -4.94 6.79 25.01
N VAL A 21 -4.40 6.62 23.79
CA VAL A 21 -2.97 6.80 23.53
C VAL A 21 -2.62 8.29 23.69
N ARG A 22 -1.74 8.61 24.64
CA ARG A 22 -1.09 9.92 24.75
C ARG A 22 -0.13 10.10 23.57
N ARG A 23 -0.38 11.12 22.74
CA ARG A 23 0.59 11.63 21.76
C ARG A 23 1.58 12.56 22.47
N PRO A 24 2.90 12.39 22.31
CA PRO A 24 3.85 13.47 22.55
C PRO A 24 3.77 14.46 21.38
N HIS A 25 3.49 15.73 21.68
CA HIS A 25 3.73 16.84 20.77
C HIS A 25 5.23 17.12 20.74
N GLY A 26 5.87 16.80 19.62
CA GLY A 26 7.19 17.31 19.27
C GLY A 26 7.06 18.34 18.15
N SER A 27 6.89 19.60 18.54
CA SER A 27 7.12 20.75 17.66
C SER A 27 8.63 20.95 17.58
N PHE A 28 9.22 20.89 16.38
CA PHE A 28 10.55 21.44 16.16
C PHE A 28 10.56 22.22 14.86
N HIS A 29 11.10 23.42 14.99
CA HIS A 29 10.99 24.56 14.10
C HIS A 29 11.69 24.35 12.76
N ALA A 30 11.17 25.07 11.76
CA ALA A 30 11.87 25.39 10.54
C ALA A 30 13.16 26.18 10.84
N SER A 31 14.25 25.79 10.19
CA SER A 31 15.39 26.68 9.94
C SER A 31 15.70 26.64 8.45
N SER A 32 15.33 27.74 7.79
CA SER A 32 15.87 28.16 6.51
C SER A 32 17.32 28.58 6.72
N VAL A 33 18.24 28.04 5.93
CA VAL A 33 19.52 28.69 5.66
C VAL A 33 19.70 28.72 4.16
N GLU A 34 19.63 29.93 3.61
CA GLU A 34 20.16 30.26 2.30
C GLU A 34 21.69 30.11 2.36
N ASP A 35 22.30 29.45 1.38
CA ASP A 35 23.65 29.81 0.97
C ASP A 35 23.67 29.94 -0.56
N SER A 36 23.96 31.15 -1.00
CA SER A 36 24.12 31.51 -2.40
C SER A 36 25.56 31.28 -2.81
N ARG A 37 25.78 30.44 -3.83
CA ARG A 37 26.92 30.63 -4.72
C ARG A 37 26.56 30.22 -6.15
N SER A 38 26.31 31.25 -6.97
CA SER A 38 26.18 31.18 -8.42
C SER A 38 27.50 30.75 -9.05
N GLN A 39 27.50 29.74 -9.93
CA GLN A 39 28.25 29.69 -11.20
C GLN A 39 27.53 28.72 -12.17
N ASP A 40 26.93 29.27 -13.23
CA ASP A 40 26.43 28.60 -14.45
C ASP A 40 27.59 28.22 -15.41
N PRO A 41 27.35 27.63 -16.61
CA PRO A 41 26.62 26.41 -16.97
C PRO A 41 27.51 25.49 -17.86
N VAL A 42 26.92 24.48 -18.52
CA VAL A 42 27.47 23.62 -19.62
C VAL A 42 27.97 22.23 -19.18
N VAL A 43 27.13 21.20 -19.40
CA VAL A 43 27.21 20.27 -20.54
C VAL A 43 25.94 19.43 -20.53
N SER A 44 25.29 19.36 -21.70
CA SER A 44 24.21 18.45 -22.01
C SER A 44 24.75 17.01 -21.99
N GLY A 45 24.68 16.35 -20.83
CA GLY A 45 24.82 14.90 -20.71
C GLY A 45 23.43 14.29 -20.76
N THR A 46 23.07 13.69 -21.88
CA THR A 46 21.86 12.88 -22.01
C THR A 46 22.03 11.60 -21.20
N ASP A 47 21.99 11.71 -19.88
CA ASP A 47 21.81 10.55 -19.02
C ASP A 47 20.35 10.12 -19.19
N LEU A 48 20.14 9.16 -20.10
CA LEU A 48 19.01 8.25 -20.02
C LEU A 48 18.86 7.88 -18.55
N PRO A 49 17.72 8.14 -17.88
CA PRO A 49 17.53 7.59 -16.57
C PRO A 49 17.64 6.08 -16.77
N SER A 50 18.73 5.49 -16.28
CA SER A 50 18.83 4.06 -16.05
C SER A 50 17.64 3.75 -15.17
N GLY A 51 16.52 3.41 -15.83
CA GLY A 51 15.21 3.31 -15.22
C GLY A 51 15.38 2.30 -14.13
N SER A 52 15.46 2.78 -12.89
CA SER A 52 15.71 1.95 -11.73
C SER A 52 14.77 0.77 -11.86
N SER A 53 15.31 -0.46 -11.90
CA SER A 53 14.48 -1.67 -12.00
C SER A 53 13.35 -1.65 -10.97
N MET A 54 13.56 -0.94 -9.86
CA MET A 54 12.56 -0.68 -8.82
C MET A 54 11.46 0.31 -9.20
N ALA A 55 11.71 1.28 -10.07
CA ALA A 55 10.69 2.13 -10.67
C ALA A 55 9.86 1.36 -11.71
N ALA A 56 10.50 0.48 -12.50
CA ALA A 56 9.80 -0.42 -13.43
C ALA A 56 8.93 -1.47 -12.70
N LEU A 57 9.31 -1.81 -11.47
CA LEU A 57 8.55 -2.68 -10.57
C LEU A 57 7.68 -1.89 -9.57
N ASP A 58 7.46 -0.60 -9.79
CA ASP A 58 6.50 0.15 -8.98
C ASP A 58 5.06 -0.23 -9.36
N HIS A 59 4.22 -0.45 -8.37
CA HIS A 59 2.83 -0.86 -8.57
C HIS A 59 2.06 0.12 -9.49
N LEU A 60 2.24 1.43 -9.29
CA LEU A 60 1.55 2.43 -10.11
C LEU A 60 2.09 2.47 -11.53
N GLU A 61 3.38 2.21 -11.70
CA GLU A 61 3.99 2.15 -13.01
C GLU A 61 3.47 0.96 -13.82
N ILE A 62 3.36 -0.22 -13.19
CA ILE A 62 2.79 -1.42 -13.83
C ILE A 62 1.33 -1.18 -14.23
N GLU A 63 0.53 -0.67 -13.30
CA GLU A 63 -0.86 -0.30 -13.59
C GLU A 63 -0.95 0.70 -14.75
N ARG A 64 -0.08 1.72 -14.77
CA ARG A 64 -0.01 2.70 -15.86
C ARG A 64 0.30 2.02 -17.20
N GLN A 65 1.19 1.04 -17.22
CA GLN A 65 1.50 0.28 -18.43
C GLN A 65 0.33 -0.60 -18.86
N THR A 66 -0.36 -1.28 -17.94
CA THR A 66 -1.57 -2.07 -18.22
C THR A 66 -2.65 -1.19 -18.86
N LEU A 67 -2.97 -0.05 -18.23
CA LEU A 67 -4.01 0.87 -18.74
C LEU A 67 -3.64 1.50 -20.09
N ARG A 68 -2.34 1.70 -20.37
CA ARG A 68 -1.87 2.13 -21.69
C ARG A 68 -2.05 1.06 -22.75
N LYS A 69 -1.81 -0.21 -22.42
CA LYS A 69 -2.07 -1.33 -23.34
C LYS A 69 -3.57 -1.43 -23.68
N GLU A 70 -4.44 -1.05 -22.75
CA GLU A 70 -5.88 -0.89 -22.97
C GLU A 70 -6.27 0.36 -23.77
N LYS A 71 -5.29 1.13 -24.28
CA LYS A 71 -5.48 2.34 -25.09
C LYS A 71 -6.20 3.48 -24.35
N LEU A 72 -6.13 3.52 -23.02
CA LEU A 72 -6.64 4.66 -22.25
C LEU A 72 -5.71 5.86 -22.39
N SER A 73 -6.31 7.06 -22.41
CA SER A 73 -5.54 8.31 -22.51
C SER A 73 -4.74 8.57 -21.23
N VAL A 74 -3.59 9.24 -21.37
CA VAL A 74 -2.73 9.62 -20.23
C VAL A 74 -3.51 10.42 -19.18
N ARG A 75 -4.44 11.29 -19.61
CA ARG A 75 -5.30 12.08 -18.70
C ARG A 75 -6.23 11.18 -17.87
N VAL A 76 -6.85 10.19 -18.49
CA VAL A 76 -7.72 9.21 -17.81
C VAL A 76 -6.91 8.40 -16.81
N ILE A 77 -5.74 7.90 -17.20
CA ILE A 77 -4.85 7.12 -16.32
C ILE A 77 -4.41 7.95 -15.12
N SER A 78 -3.99 9.19 -15.33
CA SER A 78 -3.63 10.12 -14.25
C SER A 78 -4.80 10.34 -13.29
N THR A 79 -6.02 10.45 -13.81
CA THR A 79 -7.23 10.62 -12.99
C THR A 79 -7.52 9.37 -12.15
N ILE A 80 -7.41 8.16 -12.73
CA ILE A 80 -7.56 6.88 -12.01
C ILE A 80 -6.55 6.77 -10.87
N GLN A 81 -5.29 7.10 -11.14
CA GLN A 81 -4.22 7.06 -10.14
C GLN A 81 -4.40 8.12 -9.05
N ALA A 82 -4.82 9.34 -9.42
CA ALA A 82 -5.06 10.44 -8.48
C ALA A 82 -6.31 10.24 -7.61
N ALA A 83 -7.33 9.53 -8.12
CA ALA A 83 -8.55 9.21 -7.38
C ALA A 83 -8.28 8.26 -6.19
N ARG A 84 -7.13 7.57 -6.21
CA ARG A 84 -6.76 6.61 -5.18
C ARG A 84 -6.11 7.35 -4.00
N ARG A 85 -6.60 7.07 -2.78
CA ARG A 85 -6.06 7.71 -1.57
C ARG A 85 -4.55 7.43 -1.46
N PRO A 86 -3.69 8.43 -1.14
CA PRO A 86 -2.24 8.22 -1.06
C PRO A 86 -1.83 7.09 -0.09
N ALA A 87 -2.56 6.92 1.01
CA ALA A 87 -2.32 5.84 1.95
C ALA A 87 -2.53 4.45 1.33
N THR A 88 -3.54 4.29 0.47
CA THR A 88 -3.81 3.04 -0.27
C THR A 88 -2.68 2.77 -1.25
N CYS A 89 -2.25 3.78 -2.03
CA CYS A 89 -1.14 3.64 -2.97
C CYS A 89 0.15 3.16 -2.27
N ARG A 90 0.47 3.72 -1.09
CA ARG A 90 1.62 3.26 -0.30
C ARG A 90 1.50 1.80 0.13
N ILE A 91 0.32 1.38 0.58
CA ILE A 91 0.09 -0.01 1.01
C ILE A 91 0.20 -0.96 -0.18
N TYR A 92 -0.36 -0.59 -1.32
CA TYR A 92 -0.35 -1.43 -2.53
C TYR A 92 1.07 -1.55 -3.06
N ASN A 93 1.81 -0.44 -3.16
CA ASN A 93 3.21 -0.46 -3.53
C ASN A 93 4.08 -1.29 -2.56
N ALA A 94 3.89 -1.12 -1.24
CA ALA A 94 4.62 -1.92 -0.26
C ALA A 94 4.32 -3.42 -0.37
N THR A 95 3.07 -3.78 -0.67
CA THR A 95 2.67 -5.17 -0.92
C THR A 95 3.34 -5.70 -2.18
N TRP A 96 3.25 -4.94 -3.27
CA TRP A 96 3.83 -5.31 -4.55
C TRP A 96 5.35 -5.51 -4.46
N LYS A 97 6.06 -4.62 -3.77
CA LYS A 97 7.50 -4.79 -3.50
C LYS A 97 7.81 -6.08 -2.74
N LYS A 98 7.03 -6.41 -1.71
CA LYS A 98 7.18 -7.69 -0.98
C LYS A 98 6.93 -8.89 -1.89
N PHE A 99 5.93 -8.80 -2.76
CA PHE A 99 5.64 -9.83 -3.74
C PHE A 99 6.78 -10.00 -4.75
N CYS A 100 7.30 -8.91 -5.33
CA CYS A 100 8.46 -8.97 -6.23
C CYS A 100 9.69 -9.59 -5.55
N GLN A 101 9.96 -9.21 -4.29
CA GLN A 101 11.05 -9.82 -3.51
C GLN A 101 10.85 -11.31 -3.29
N TRP A 102 9.61 -11.74 -3.03
CA TRP A 102 9.27 -13.15 -2.92
C TRP A 102 9.45 -13.88 -4.26
N CYS A 103 8.97 -13.31 -5.36
CA CYS A 103 9.15 -13.85 -6.71
C CYS A 103 10.64 -14.04 -7.06
N VAL A 104 11.50 -13.08 -6.73
CA VAL A 104 12.96 -13.22 -6.94
C VAL A 104 13.52 -14.42 -6.18
N LYS A 105 13.11 -14.62 -4.92
CA LYS A 105 13.56 -15.77 -4.11
C LYS A 105 13.04 -17.10 -4.66
N SER A 106 11.80 -17.10 -5.13
CA SER A 106 11.13 -18.28 -5.69
C SER A 106 11.45 -18.52 -7.17
N LYS A 107 12.28 -17.67 -7.80
CA LYS A 107 12.62 -17.69 -9.25
C LYS A 107 11.39 -17.63 -10.17
N ILE A 108 10.41 -16.82 -9.79
CA ILE A 108 9.15 -16.60 -10.50
C ILE A 108 9.16 -15.20 -11.14
N SER A 109 8.51 -15.05 -12.29
CA SER A 109 8.27 -13.73 -12.89
C SER A 109 7.16 -12.99 -12.11
N PRO A 110 7.41 -11.80 -11.54
CA PRO A 110 6.39 -11.05 -10.81
C PRO A 110 5.29 -10.47 -11.71
N LEU A 111 5.52 -10.35 -13.02
CA LEU A 111 4.56 -9.74 -13.95
C LEU A 111 3.53 -10.75 -14.50
N THR A 112 3.82 -12.04 -14.40
CA THR A 112 2.98 -13.11 -14.93
C THR A 112 2.97 -14.32 -13.98
N PRO A 113 2.61 -14.14 -12.70
CA PRO A 113 2.51 -15.26 -11.76
C PRO A 113 1.27 -16.11 -12.07
N SER A 114 1.37 -17.42 -11.86
CA SER A 114 0.19 -18.28 -11.83
C SER A 114 -0.61 -18.08 -10.54
N VAL A 115 -1.90 -18.46 -10.55
CA VAL A 115 -2.73 -18.41 -9.34
C VAL A 115 -2.11 -19.24 -8.21
N SER A 116 -1.53 -20.41 -8.50
CA SER A 116 -0.82 -21.24 -7.50
C SER A 116 0.30 -20.47 -6.83
N GLN A 117 1.12 -19.75 -7.61
CA GLN A 117 2.24 -18.97 -7.10
C GLN A 117 1.79 -17.80 -6.22
N ILE A 118 0.67 -17.15 -6.57
CA ILE A 118 0.06 -16.13 -5.72
C ILE A 118 -0.41 -16.76 -4.39
N LEU A 119 -1.03 -17.94 -4.45
CA LEU A 119 -1.50 -18.65 -3.25
C LEU A 119 -0.33 -19.11 -2.37
N GLU A 120 0.77 -19.58 -2.96
CA GLU A 120 2.00 -19.92 -2.25
C GLU A 120 2.60 -18.70 -1.52
N PHE A 121 2.64 -17.53 -2.18
CA PHE A 121 3.05 -16.28 -1.54
C PHE A 121 2.18 -15.91 -0.33
N LEU A 122 0.86 -16.07 -0.46
CA LEU A 122 -0.09 -15.78 0.62
C LEU A 122 0.02 -16.79 1.76
N GLN A 123 0.22 -18.06 1.44
CA GLN A 123 0.46 -19.14 2.41
C GLN A 123 1.75 -18.87 3.20
N ASP A 124 2.84 -18.53 2.52
CA ASP A 124 4.10 -18.08 3.12
C ASP A 124 3.90 -16.91 4.10
N GLY A 125 2.97 -16.02 3.78
CA GLY A 125 2.58 -14.91 4.64
C GLY A 125 1.82 -15.38 5.89
N LEU A 126 0.87 -16.30 5.71
CA LEU A 126 0.11 -16.91 6.80
C LEU A 126 1.03 -17.66 7.76
N ASP A 127 1.96 -18.45 7.24
CA ASP A 127 2.93 -19.24 8.03
C ASP A 127 3.89 -18.33 8.82
N LYS A 128 4.15 -17.11 8.32
CA LYS A 128 4.91 -16.05 9.02
C LYS A 128 4.05 -15.24 10.02
N GLY A 129 2.80 -15.66 10.25
CA GLY A 129 1.90 -15.05 11.23
C GLY A 129 1.14 -13.81 10.73
N LEU A 130 1.03 -13.59 9.42
CA LEU A 130 0.17 -12.52 8.91
C LEU A 130 -1.30 -12.84 9.18
N SER A 131 -2.02 -11.84 9.70
CA SER A 131 -3.45 -12.00 9.94
C SER A 131 -4.24 -12.13 8.62
N PRO A 132 -5.41 -12.81 8.64
CA PRO A 132 -6.27 -12.93 7.45
C PRO A 132 -6.65 -11.57 6.84
N ASN A 133 -6.84 -10.54 7.67
CA ASN A 133 -7.13 -9.18 7.20
C ASN A 133 -5.95 -8.56 6.41
N THR A 134 -4.71 -8.94 6.74
CA THR A 134 -3.54 -8.52 5.98
C THR A 134 -3.47 -9.26 4.65
N LEU A 135 -3.74 -10.57 4.62
CA LEU A 135 -3.80 -11.34 3.38
C LEU A 135 -4.87 -10.81 2.43
N ARG A 136 -6.08 -10.53 2.93
CA ARG A 136 -7.16 -9.90 2.13
C ARG A 136 -6.72 -8.58 1.49
N ARG A 137 -5.97 -7.77 2.24
CA ARG A 137 -5.42 -6.50 1.73
C ARG A 137 -4.33 -6.73 0.69
N GLN A 138 -3.51 -7.78 0.85
CA GLN A 138 -2.51 -8.14 -0.14
C GLN A 138 -3.15 -8.61 -1.44
N VAL A 139 -4.18 -9.46 -1.35
CA VAL A 139 -4.98 -9.89 -2.51
C VAL A 139 -5.55 -8.68 -3.27
N ALA A 140 -6.16 -7.72 -2.56
CA ALA A 140 -6.72 -6.52 -3.18
C ALA A 140 -5.65 -5.66 -3.89
N ALA A 141 -4.42 -5.63 -3.34
CA ALA A 141 -3.31 -4.94 -3.98
C ALA A 141 -2.82 -5.68 -5.24
N LEU A 142 -2.66 -7.01 -5.16
CA LEU A 142 -2.20 -7.83 -6.29
C LEU A 142 -3.23 -7.88 -7.42
N ALA A 143 -4.53 -7.84 -7.11
CA ALA A 143 -5.61 -7.84 -8.11
C ALA A 143 -5.81 -6.48 -8.81
N SER A 144 -5.09 -5.43 -8.40
CA SER A 144 -5.22 -4.10 -8.98
C SER A 144 -4.20 -3.79 -10.09
N VAL A 145 -3.36 -4.76 -10.48
CA VAL A 145 -2.38 -4.64 -11.57
C VAL A 145 -2.70 -5.54 -12.75
#